data_AF-A0A956A4N6-F1
#
_entry.id   AF-A0A956A4N6-F1
#
_cell.length_a   1.000
_cell.length_b   1.000
_cell.length_c   1.000
_cell.angle_alpha   90.00
_cell.angle_beta   90.00
_cell.angle_gamma   90.00
#
_symmetry.space_group_name_H-M   'P 1'
#
loop_
_entity.id
_entity.type
_entity.pdbx_description
1 polymer ?
#
loop_
_entity_poly.entity_id
_entity_poly.type
_entity_poly.pdbx_seq_one_letter_code
_entity_poly.pdbx_strand_id
1 'polypeptide(L)'
;MPLLSAMNAYDDAPPPPRAVLHRYDDPVDAVWVALLAELGFELHRDDGAYASFDGDRTLTIATPATLDADDCLAQMILHELCHAMVAGDRGRAALDWGLDNTSARDLVAEHATHRLQAALADRHGLRGLLAVTTDWRPYWDALPADPLADDEGDAGAIERARRAAMTGRRWGWLPRIDAALARTAAVAGAVRAVAAESSLWALTRPLHVLGTPRLAGRDGARCGDCAWQHRDGPGDAPRCRQHGDRAVPSLDEPACERFEPTFDRDECARCGACCRQAFHLVPVDEDAPLVSAHPELVAADDHGLHVPRPGGFCAALEAPCAPYRCRVYPLRPTSCDDFEVAGASCLDARQRLGLSARNPFLQRFFF
;
A
#
# COMPACT_ATOMS: atom_id res chain seq x y z
N MET A 1 -57.71 6.71 -58.53
CA MET A 1 -56.65 6.64 -57.51
C MET A 1 -56.10 8.03 -57.27
N PRO A 2 -56.41 8.65 -56.12
CA PRO A 2 -55.46 9.59 -55.52
C PRO A 2 -55.43 9.40 -53.99
N LEU A 3 -54.43 8.69 -53.49
CA LEU A 3 -54.07 8.70 -52.08
C LEU A 3 -52.56 8.52 -52.05
N LEU A 4 -51.82 9.63 -51.92
CA LEU A 4 -50.45 9.73 -51.42
C LEU A 4 -49.97 11.18 -51.61
N SER A 5 -50.49 12.09 -50.79
CA SER A 5 -49.88 13.42 -50.60
C SER A 5 -50.26 13.98 -49.24
N ALA A 6 -49.91 13.26 -48.18
CA ALA A 6 -50.05 13.74 -46.82
C ALA A 6 -49.08 12.99 -45.91
N MET A 7 -47.77 13.23 -46.04
CA MET A 7 -46.84 12.93 -44.96
C MET A 7 -45.76 14.01 -44.88
N ASN A 8 -45.61 14.52 -43.65
CA ASN A 8 -44.52 15.33 -43.11
C ASN A 8 -44.58 16.84 -43.37
N ALA A 9 -45.65 17.47 -42.88
CA ALA A 9 -45.46 18.74 -42.19
C ALA A 9 -44.95 18.41 -40.77
N TYR A 10 -43.63 18.31 -40.60
CA TYR A 10 -43.05 18.50 -39.27
C TYR A 10 -43.29 19.98 -38.93
N ASP A 11 -44.09 20.21 -37.90
CA ASP A 11 -44.30 21.53 -37.33
C ASP A 11 -42.92 22.03 -36.83
N ASP A 12 -42.38 23.08 -37.43
CA ASP A 12 -41.02 23.64 -37.15
C ASP A 12 -40.90 24.27 -35.75
N ALA A 13 -41.92 24.11 -34.90
CA ALA A 13 -41.87 24.55 -33.52
C ALA A 13 -40.91 23.64 -32.72
N PRO A 14 -39.86 24.19 -32.08
CA PRO A 14 -39.01 23.38 -31.21
C PRO A 14 -39.87 22.77 -30.10
N PRO A 15 -39.67 21.48 -29.77
CA PRO A 15 -40.42 20.84 -28.71
C PRO A 15 -40.25 21.62 -27.40
N PRO A 16 -41.30 21.69 -26.55
CA PRO A 16 -41.22 22.43 -25.31
C PRO A 16 -40.08 21.88 -24.44
N PRO A 17 -39.33 22.77 -23.74
CA PRO A 17 -38.20 22.34 -22.94
C PRO A 17 -38.67 21.40 -21.82
N ARG A 18 -38.03 20.23 -21.74
CA ARG A 18 -38.26 19.26 -20.66
C ARG A 18 -37.65 19.78 -19.35
N ALA A 19 -38.35 19.61 -18.24
CA ALA A 19 -37.78 19.83 -16.90
C ALA A 19 -36.63 18.84 -16.62
N VAL A 20 -35.45 19.37 -16.27
CA VAL A 20 -34.28 18.57 -15.88
C VAL A 20 -34.38 18.27 -14.38
N LEU A 21 -34.68 17.01 -14.03
CA LEU A 21 -34.84 16.56 -12.64
C LEU A 21 -33.58 15.90 -12.07
N HIS A 22 -32.68 15.42 -12.93
CA HIS A 22 -31.46 14.72 -12.54
C HIS A 22 -30.30 15.22 -13.38
N ARG A 23 -29.12 15.25 -12.76
CA ARG A 23 -27.84 15.54 -13.40
C ARG A 23 -26.96 14.30 -13.28
N TYR A 24 -26.06 14.14 -14.25
CA TYR A 24 -25.01 13.15 -14.14
C TYR A 24 -23.89 13.74 -13.29
N ASP A 25 -23.45 12.98 -12.31
CA ASP A 25 -22.27 13.27 -11.51
C ASP A 25 -21.23 12.18 -11.78
N ASP A 26 -19.96 12.57 -11.86
CA ASP A 26 -18.89 11.58 -11.94
C ASP A 26 -18.91 10.74 -10.64
N PRO A 27 -18.93 9.38 -10.74
CA PRO A 27 -19.07 8.53 -9.56
C PRO A 27 -17.89 8.65 -8.60
N VAL A 28 -16.71 9.00 -9.09
CA VAL A 28 -15.52 9.19 -8.26
C VAL A 28 -15.57 10.56 -7.59
N ASP A 29 -15.96 11.62 -8.29
CA ASP A 29 -16.22 12.93 -7.67
C ASP A 29 -17.24 12.81 -6.53
N ALA A 30 -18.34 12.10 -6.75
CA ALA A 30 -19.36 11.88 -5.72
C ALA A 30 -18.81 11.18 -4.47
N VAL A 31 -17.89 10.21 -4.63
CA VAL A 31 -17.23 9.52 -3.50
C VAL A 31 -16.38 10.49 -2.67
N TRP A 32 -15.61 11.35 -3.32
CA TRP A 32 -14.66 12.23 -2.63
C TRP A 32 -15.33 13.49 -2.05
N VAL A 33 -16.37 14.01 -2.71
CA VAL A 33 -17.23 15.06 -2.14
C VAL A 33 -17.95 14.55 -0.89
N ALA A 34 -18.48 13.34 -0.93
CA ALA A 34 -19.11 12.72 0.25
C ALA A 34 -18.10 12.50 1.39
N LEU A 35 -16.86 12.09 1.08
CA LEU A 35 -15.79 11.97 2.07
C LEU A 35 -15.49 13.33 2.72
N LEU A 36 -15.29 14.39 1.94
CA LEU A 36 -15.02 15.73 2.49
C LEU A 36 -16.12 16.17 3.47
N ALA A 37 -17.39 16.00 3.07
CA ALA A 37 -18.52 16.31 3.92
C ALA A 37 -18.52 15.47 5.22
N GLU A 38 -18.20 14.17 5.15
CA GLU A 38 -18.06 13.30 6.33
C GLU A 38 -16.93 13.77 7.27
N LEU A 39 -15.85 14.32 6.71
CA LEU A 39 -14.74 14.90 7.48
C LEU A 39 -15.05 16.31 8.01
N GLY A 40 -16.18 16.89 7.63
CA GLY A 40 -16.67 18.19 8.09
C GLY A 40 -16.17 19.39 7.29
N PHE A 41 -15.71 19.16 6.06
CA PHE A 41 -15.30 20.18 5.09
C PHE A 41 -16.41 20.48 4.08
N GLU A 42 -16.35 21.68 3.52
CA GLU A 42 -17.17 22.15 2.42
C GLU A 42 -16.29 22.32 1.18
N LEU A 43 -16.74 21.81 0.04
CA LEU A 43 -16.06 21.98 -1.24
C LEU A 43 -16.61 23.21 -1.96
N HIS A 44 -15.72 24.14 -2.27
CA HIS A 44 -16.01 25.27 -3.16
C HIS A 44 -15.27 25.09 -4.49
N ARG A 45 -15.94 25.37 -5.61
CA ARG A 45 -15.37 25.23 -6.96
C ARG A 45 -15.24 26.62 -7.57
N ASP A 46 -14.01 27.10 -7.73
CA ASP A 46 -13.72 28.45 -8.20
C ASP A 46 -12.35 28.52 -8.87
N ASP A 47 -12.21 29.32 -9.92
CA ASP A 47 -10.99 29.44 -10.73
C ASP A 47 -9.97 30.45 -10.17
N GLY A 48 -10.25 31.09 -9.03
CA GLY A 48 -9.36 32.05 -8.38
C GLY A 48 -8.13 31.43 -7.71
N ALA A 49 -8.12 30.11 -7.49
CA ALA A 49 -6.98 29.36 -6.97
C ALA A 49 -7.00 27.92 -7.50
N TYR A 50 -5.82 27.31 -7.63
CA TYR A 50 -5.69 25.91 -8.06
C TYR A 50 -6.25 24.95 -7.01
N ALA A 51 -5.76 25.09 -5.78
CA ALA A 51 -6.32 24.54 -4.56
C ALA A 51 -6.00 25.49 -3.41
N SER A 52 -6.91 25.64 -2.44
CA SER A 52 -6.70 26.45 -1.24
C SER A 52 -7.60 25.99 -0.11
N PHE A 53 -7.09 26.10 1.12
CA PHE A 53 -7.85 25.87 2.34
C PHE A 53 -7.94 27.14 3.17
N ASP A 54 -9.15 27.52 3.59
CA ASP A 54 -9.40 28.79 4.28
C ASP A 54 -8.90 28.86 5.73
N GLY A 55 -8.42 27.75 6.29
CA GLY A 55 -8.03 27.66 7.70
C GLY A 55 -9.16 27.22 8.64
N ASP A 56 -10.34 26.87 8.14
CA ASP A 56 -11.46 26.37 8.95
C ASP A 56 -12.12 25.14 8.32
N ARG A 57 -12.94 25.32 7.27
CA ARG A 57 -13.76 24.24 6.69
C ARG A 57 -13.86 24.25 5.18
N THR A 58 -13.44 25.32 4.50
CA THR A 58 -13.65 25.44 3.06
C THR A 58 -12.40 24.99 2.34
N LEU A 59 -12.56 23.95 1.52
CA LEU A 59 -11.57 23.58 0.52
C LEU A 59 -12.03 24.14 -0.83
N THR A 60 -11.28 25.09 -1.37
CA THR A 60 -11.50 25.62 -2.71
C THR A 60 -10.61 24.86 -3.69
N ILE A 61 -11.18 24.30 -4.75
CA ILE A 61 -10.43 23.63 -5.81
C ILE A 61 -10.91 24.17 -7.15
N ALA A 62 -9.96 24.49 -8.04
CA ALA A 62 -10.18 24.97 -9.41
C ALA A 62 -11.17 24.12 -10.22
N THR A 63 -11.98 24.76 -11.06
CA THR A 63 -12.88 24.05 -11.97
C THR A 63 -12.08 23.32 -13.07
N PRO A 64 -12.68 22.38 -13.81
CA PRO A 64 -11.99 21.69 -14.90
C PRO A 64 -11.42 22.60 -16.01
N ALA A 65 -11.84 23.87 -16.06
CA ALA A 65 -11.30 24.83 -17.04
C ALA A 65 -9.88 25.31 -16.68
N THR A 66 -9.50 25.22 -15.40
CA THR A 66 -8.22 25.72 -14.87
C THR A 66 -7.27 24.58 -14.51
N LEU A 67 -7.79 23.41 -14.16
CA LEU A 67 -7.00 22.22 -13.87
C LEU A 67 -6.31 21.66 -15.13
N ASP A 68 -5.21 20.94 -14.93
CA ASP A 68 -4.56 20.22 -16.01
C ASP A 68 -5.48 19.13 -16.56
N ALA A 69 -5.31 18.76 -17.84
CA ALA A 69 -6.23 17.84 -18.52
C ALA A 69 -6.23 16.42 -17.91
N ASP A 70 -5.18 16.07 -17.18
CA ASP A 70 -5.00 14.83 -16.46
C ASP A 70 -5.18 14.97 -14.93
N ASP A 71 -5.73 16.09 -14.47
CA ASP A 71 -6.24 16.23 -13.10
C ASP A 71 -7.65 15.68 -12.96
N CYS A 72 -7.94 15.18 -11.75
CA CYS A 72 -9.30 14.92 -11.33
C CYS A 72 -9.58 15.48 -9.93
N LEU A 73 -10.86 15.76 -9.64
CA LEU A 73 -11.25 16.31 -8.35
C LEU A 73 -10.86 15.38 -7.19
N ALA A 74 -10.97 14.07 -7.38
CA ALA A 74 -10.54 13.07 -6.39
C ALA A 74 -9.06 13.17 -6.02
N GLN A 75 -8.18 13.34 -7.01
CA GLN A 75 -6.75 13.56 -6.80
C GLN A 75 -6.53 14.83 -5.98
N MET A 76 -7.16 15.94 -6.38
CA MET A 76 -7.00 17.22 -5.70
C MET A 76 -7.46 17.16 -4.24
N ILE A 77 -8.61 16.54 -3.99
CA ILE A 77 -9.12 16.33 -2.62
C ILE A 77 -8.15 15.47 -1.80
N LEU A 78 -7.67 14.34 -2.34
CA LEU A 78 -6.74 13.48 -1.63
C LEU A 78 -5.44 14.21 -1.30
N HIS A 79 -4.91 15.00 -2.23
CA HIS A 79 -3.70 15.77 -2.07
C HIS A 79 -3.81 16.75 -0.90
N GLU A 80 -4.90 17.53 -0.86
CA GLU A 80 -5.18 18.48 0.21
C GLU A 80 -5.37 17.80 1.58
N LEU A 81 -6.05 16.66 1.62
CA LEU A 81 -6.15 15.87 2.85
C LEU A 81 -4.78 15.34 3.30
N CYS A 82 -3.87 15.03 2.37
CA CYS A 82 -2.51 14.65 2.70
C CYS A 82 -1.72 15.84 3.26
N HIS A 83 -1.87 17.04 2.72
CA HIS A 83 -1.27 18.26 3.29
C HIS A 83 -1.72 18.48 4.72
N ALA A 84 -3.03 18.41 4.98
CA ALA A 84 -3.58 18.56 6.32
C ALA A 84 -2.95 17.56 7.32
N MET A 85 -2.81 16.28 6.92
CA MET A 85 -2.17 15.25 7.77
C MET A 85 -0.67 15.50 7.98
N VAL A 86 0.03 16.00 6.96
CA VAL A 86 1.47 16.34 6.99
C VAL A 86 1.75 17.55 7.87
N ALA A 87 0.93 18.59 7.78
CA ALA A 87 1.01 19.78 8.61
C ALA A 87 0.62 19.49 10.07
N GLY A 88 -0.25 18.51 10.28
CA GLY A 88 -0.70 18.04 11.58
C GLY A 88 -1.51 19.09 12.34
N ASP A 89 -1.55 18.98 13.67
CA ASP A 89 -2.44 19.80 14.51
C ASP A 89 -2.14 21.32 14.40
N ARG A 90 -0.91 21.70 14.02
CA ARG A 90 -0.52 23.12 13.85
C ARG A 90 -1.06 23.75 12.56
N GLY A 91 -1.16 22.97 11.48
CA GLY A 91 -1.64 23.46 10.19
C GLY A 91 -3.16 23.43 10.04
N ARG A 92 -3.85 22.64 10.88
CA ARG A 92 -5.29 22.37 10.73
C ARG A 92 -6.19 23.60 10.73
N ALA A 93 -5.77 24.68 11.41
CA ALA A 93 -6.50 25.94 11.48
C ALA A 93 -5.77 27.11 10.77
N ALA A 94 -4.75 26.78 9.97
CA ALA A 94 -3.97 27.75 9.23
C ALA A 94 -4.42 27.78 7.76
N LEU A 95 -4.42 28.98 7.18
CA LEU A 95 -4.61 29.15 5.74
C LEU A 95 -3.63 28.25 4.98
N ASP A 96 -4.14 27.50 3.99
CA ASP A 96 -3.38 26.54 3.17
C ASP A 96 -2.51 25.60 4.03
N TRP A 97 -3.05 25.16 5.16
CA TRP A 97 -2.38 24.28 6.12
C TRP A 97 -1.10 24.86 6.74
N GLY A 98 -0.88 26.16 6.57
CA GLY A 98 0.34 26.88 6.96
C GLY A 98 1.50 26.72 5.98
N LEU A 99 1.25 26.19 4.77
CA LEU A 99 2.25 26.04 3.72
C LEU A 99 2.54 27.39 3.03
N ASP A 100 3.79 27.58 2.62
CA ASP A 100 4.24 28.67 1.76
C ASP A 100 4.61 28.13 0.38
N ASN A 101 3.72 28.35 -0.57
CA ASN A 101 3.88 27.91 -1.96
C ASN A 101 4.81 28.82 -2.78
N THR A 102 5.42 29.85 -2.16
CA THR A 102 6.27 30.83 -2.86
C THR A 102 7.76 30.66 -2.58
N SER A 103 8.13 29.76 -1.67
CA SER A 103 9.53 29.53 -1.32
C SER A 103 9.86 28.05 -1.11
N ALA A 104 11.15 27.72 -1.12
CA ALA A 104 11.63 26.36 -0.86
C ALA A 104 11.45 25.91 0.61
N ARG A 105 10.87 26.74 1.48
CA ARG A 105 10.71 26.46 2.92
C ARG A 105 9.97 25.14 3.17
N ASP A 106 8.94 24.88 2.38
CA ASP A 106 8.03 23.77 2.61
C ASP A 106 8.21 22.61 1.62
N LEU A 107 9.33 22.60 0.88
CA LEU A 107 9.69 21.52 -0.07
C LEU A 107 9.62 20.12 0.57
N VAL A 108 10.13 19.98 1.80
CA VAL A 108 10.08 18.70 2.54
C VAL A 108 8.64 18.31 2.91
N ALA A 109 7.76 19.28 3.17
CA ALA A 109 6.35 19.03 3.42
C ALA A 109 5.63 18.57 2.15
N GLU A 110 5.94 19.20 1.03
CA GLU A 110 5.41 18.84 -0.28
C GLU A 110 5.79 17.40 -0.67
N HIS A 111 7.09 17.09 -0.58
CA HIS A 111 7.61 15.75 -0.81
C HIS A 111 6.96 14.70 0.10
N ALA A 112 6.72 15.03 1.38
CA ALA A 112 6.05 14.15 2.32
C ALA A 112 4.57 13.93 1.94
N THR A 113 3.90 14.96 1.43
CA THR A 113 2.52 14.90 0.95
C THR A 113 2.40 13.94 -0.23
N HIS A 114 3.25 14.10 -1.25
CA HIS A 114 3.28 13.20 -2.40
C HIS A 114 3.61 11.75 -2.01
N ARG A 115 4.59 11.53 -1.11
CA ARG A 115 4.92 10.18 -0.60
C ARG A 115 3.74 9.55 0.13
N LEU A 116 3.05 10.31 0.98
CA LEU A 116 1.85 9.83 1.67
C LEU A 116 0.73 9.49 0.68
N GLN A 117 0.44 10.39 -0.26
CA GLN A 117 -0.57 10.19 -1.29
C GLN A 117 -0.28 8.95 -2.13
N ALA A 118 0.96 8.79 -2.62
CA ALA A 118 1.40 7.62 -3.36
C ALA A 118 1.23 6.34 -2.53
N ALA A 119 1.67 6.34 -1.26
CA ALA A 119 1.57 5.19 -0.38
C ALA A 119 0.12 4.79 -0.08
N LEU A 120 -0.81 5.74 -0.02
CA LEU A 120 -2.24 5.47 0.15
C LEU A 120 -2.86 4.94 -1.14
N ALA A 121 -2.57 5.56 -2.28
CA ALA A 121 -3.09 5.19 -3.59
C ALA A 121 -2.56 3.82 -4.07
N ASP A 122 -1.30 3.49 -3.77
CA ASP A 122 -0.66 2.22 -4.14
C ASP A 122 -1.44 1.01 -3.62
N ARG A 123 -1.98 1.09 -2.39
CA ARG A 123 -2.77 0.01 -1.77
C ARG A 123 -3.98 -0.41 -2.57
N HIS A 124 -4.48 0.49 -3.42
CA HIS A 124 -5.70 0.32 -4.20
C HIS A 124 -5.41 0.29 -5.71
N GLY A 125 -4.13 0.26 -6.10
CA GLY A 125 -3.73 0.27 -7.51
C GLY A 125 -4.06 1.58 -8.21
N LEU A 126 -4.15 2.69 -7.47
CA LEU A 126 -4.59 3.99 -7.95
C LEU A 126 -3.47 5.00 -8.13
N ARG A 127 -2.20 4.64 -7.88
CA ARG A 127 -1.07 5.59 -7.92
C ARG A 127 -0.94 6.33 -9.25
N GLY A 128 -1.20 5.68 -10.38
CA GLY A 128 -1.18 6.34 -11.68
C GLY A 128 -2.37 7.28 -11.91
N LEU A 129 -3.56 6.90 -11.44
CA LEU A 129 -4.79 7.70 -11.57
C LEU A 129 -4.75 8.96 -10.70
N LEU A 130 -4.20 8.83 -9.49
CA LEU A 130 -4.15 9.89 -8.48
C LEU A 130 -2.74 10.48 -8.38
N ALA A 131 -1.99 10.48 -9.48
CA ALA A 131 -0.66 11.09 -9.55
C ALA A 131 -0.78 12.62 -9.50
N VAL A 132 0.25 13.29 -9.00
CA VAL A 132 0.38 14.75 -9.20
C VAL A 132 0.76 15.03 -10.66
N THR A 133 0.19 16.08 -11.23
CA THR A 133 0.28 16.49 -12.64
C THR A 133 1.14 17.73 -12.86
N THR A 134 1.32 18.54 -11.82
CA THR A 134 2.08 19.80 -11.82
C THR A 134 3.59 19.58 -11.95
N ASP A 135 4.40 20.63 -11.68
CA ASP A 135 5.87 20.59 -11.69
C ASP A 135 6.48 19.50 -10.78
N TRP A 136 5.68 18.88 -9.91
CA TRP A 136 6.07 17.76 -9.05
C TRP A 136 6.00 16.39 -9.72
N ARG A 137 5.46 16.29 -10.94
CA ARG A 137 5.38 15.02 -11.68
C ARG A 137 6.71 14.27 -11.78
N PRO A 138 7.86 14.91 -12.07
CA PRO A 138 9.16 14.23 -12.09
C PRO A 138 9.55 13.62 -10.74
N TYR A 139 9.25 14.28 -9.63
CA TYR A 139 9.49 13.74 -8.29
C TYR A 139 8.59 12.53 -8.01
N TRP A 140 7.31 12.63 -8.37
CA TRP A 140 6.35 11.54 -8.22
C TRP A 140 6.72 10.28 -9.01
N ASP A 141 7.10 10.45 -10.27
CA ASP A 141 7.50 9.34 -11.14
C ASP A 141 8.82 8.69 -10.67
N ALA A 142 9.68 9.45 -9.97
CA ALA A 142 10.91 8.94 -9.37
C ALA A 142 10.71 8.20 -8.04
N LEU A 143 9.52 8.28 -7.42
CA LEU A 143 9.26 7.61 -6.15
C LEU A 143 9.42 6.08 -6.28
N PRO A 144 10.05 5.40 -5.30
CA PRO A 144 10.21 3.95 -5.32
C PRO A 144 8.86 3.21 -5.23
N ALA A 145 8.89 1.89 -5.41
CA ALA A 145 7.71 1.04 -5.31
C ALA A 145 7.04 1.08 -3.92
N ASP A 146 7.83 1.27 -2.86
CA ASP A 146 7.33 1.65 -1.53
C ASP A 146 7.71 3.12 -1.27
N PRO A 147 6.79 4.08 -1.44
CA PRO A 147 7.07 5.50 -1.26
C PRO A 147 7.55 5.88 0.14
N LEU A 148 7.38 5.00 1.13
CA LEU A 148 7.81 5.19 2.51
C LEU A 148 9.04 4.35 2.88
N ALA A 149 9.69 3.68 1.92
CA ALA A 149 10.97 3.01 2.17
C ALA A 149 12.05 4.02 2.55
N ASP A 150 13.02 3.59 3.36
CA ASP A 150 14.13 4.46 3.77
C ASP A 150 14.97 4.87 2.55
N ASP A 151 15.24 6.18 2.45
CA ASP A 151 16.06 6.82 1.42
C ASP A 151 16.81 7.97 2.10
N GLU A 152 18.13 7.88 2.15
CA GLU A 152 18.96 8.90 2.79
C GLU A 152 18.81 10.28 2.15
N GLY A 153 18.51 10.33 0.84
CA GLY A 153 18.29 11.58 0.11
C GLY A 153 17.02 12.32 0.50
N ASP A 154 16.07 11.66 1.15
CA ASP A 154 14.74 12.21 1.44
C ASP A 154 14.16 11.77 2.80
N ALA A 155 15.06 11.43 3.74
CA ALA A 155 14.70 10.90 5.05
C ALA A 155 13.73 11.82 5.82
N GLY A 156 13.88 13.14 5.65
CA GLY A 156 13.00 14.14 6.26
C GLY A 156 11.54 14.05 5.78
N ALA A 157 11.32 13.85 4.47
CA ALA A 157 9.98 13.72 3.91
C ALA A 157 9.35 12.38 4.28
N ILE A 158 10.13 11.29 4.23
CA ILE A 158 9.68 9.94 4.61
C ILE A 158 9.20 9.93 6.06
N GLU A 159 10.01 10.44 6.99
CA GLU A 159 9.66 10.49 8.40
C GLU A 159 8.41 11.33 8.64
N ARG A 160 8.29 12.47 7.95
CA ARG A 160 7.10 13.32 8.04
C ARG A 160 5.85 12.63 7.48
N ALA A 161 5.95 11.92 6.35
CA ALA A 161 4.86 11.16 5.75
C ALA A 161 4.40 10.00 6.67
N ARG A 162 5.33 9.28 7.31
CA ARG A 162 5.02 8.25 8.31
C ARG A 162 4.26 8.84 9.51
N ARG A 163 4.70 9.99 10.02
CA ARG A 163 3.97 10.72 11.10
C ARG A 163 2.59 11.20 10.65
N ALA A 164 2.48 11.69 9.42
CA ALA A 164 1.20 12.11 8.85
C ALA A 164 0.20 10.95 8.79
N ALA A 165 0.65 9.74 8.43
CA ALA A 165 -0.19 8.56 8.52
C ALA A 165 -0.64 8.24 9.96
N MET A 166 0.21 8.44 10.96
CA MET A 166 -0.20 8.30 12.37
C MET A 166 -1.22 9.38 12.78
N THR A 167 -1.04 10.62 12.33
CA THR A 167 -1.99 11.72 12.55
C THR A 167 -3.35 11.42 11.93
N GLY A 168 -3.38 10.97 10.67
CA GLY A 168 -4.63 10.58 10.00
C GLY A 168 -5.36 9.43 10.70
N ARG A 169 -4.65 8.48 11.31
CA ARG A 169 -5.26 7.45 12.17
C ARG A 169 -5.85 8.05 13.44
N ARG A 170 -5.10 8.91 14.13
CA ARG A 170 -5.53 9.58 15.36
C ARG A 170 -6.79 10.42 15.15
N TRP A 171 -6.89 11.11 14.01
CA TRP A 171 -8.07 11.90 13.64
C TRP A 171 -9.24 11.04 13.12
N GLY A 172 -9.05 9.74 12.92
CA GLY A 172 -10.05 8.85 12.33
C GLY A 172 -10.29 9.08 10.84
N TRP A 173 -9.42 9.84 10.16
CA TRP A 173 -9.54 10.15 8.74
C TRP A 173 -9.09 8.99 7.86
N LEU A 174 -7.97 8.35 8.19
CA LEU A 174 -7.38 7.34 7.31
C LEU A 174 -8.31 6.17 7.00
N PRO A 175 -9.08 5.60 7.94
CA PRO A 175 -10.06 4.56 7.60
C PRO A 175 -11.12 5.02 6.59
N ARG A 176 -11.50 6.31 6.62
CA ARG A 176 -12.50 6.89 5.70
C ARG A 176 -11.89 7.18 4.33
N ILE A 177 -10.68 7.73 4.30
CA ILE A 177 -9.88 7.91 3.07
C ILE A 177 -9.66 6.54 2.40
N ASP A 178 -9.31 5.50 3.18
CA ASP A 178 -9.13 4.14 2.67
C ASP A 178 -10.41 3.58 2.05
N ALA A 179 -11.58 3.87 2.65
CA ALA A 179 -12.87 3.49 2.09
C ALA A 179 -13.19 4.23 0.78
N ALA A 180 -12.85 5.52 0.68
CA ALA A 180 -13.01 6.30 -0.56
C ALA A 180 -12.08 5.77 -1.67
N LEU A 181 -10.83 5.44 -1.35
CA LEU A 181 -9.90 4.80 -2.28
C LEU A 181 -10.40 3.42 -2.73
N ALA A 182 -10.93 2.61 -1.81
CA ALA A 182 -11.51 1.30 -2.16
C ALA A 182 -12.71 1.44 -3.12
N ARG A 183 -13.60 2.42 -2.90
CA ARG A 183 -14.71 2.72 -3.82
C ARG A 183 -14.21 3.22 -5.18
N THR A 184 -13.19 4.07 -5.19
CA THR A 184 -12.52 4.55 -6.42
C THR A 184 -11.92 3.38 -7.20
N ALA A 185 -11.27 2.43 -6.52
CA ALA A 185 -10.73 1.23 -7.14
C ALA A 185 -11.79 0.26 -7.67
N ALA A 186 -12.98 0.22 -7.04
CA ALA A 186 -14.11 -0.54 -7.58
C ALA A 186 -14.59 0.06 -8.93
N VAL A 187 -14.66 1.39 -9.03
CA VAL A 187 -14.96 2.07 -10.30
C VAL A 187 -13.87 1.78 -11.33
N ALA A 188 -12.59 1.93 -10.96
CA ALA A 188 -11.45 1.60 -11.82
C ALA A 188 -11.53 0.15 -12.33
N GLY A 189 -11.90 -0.80 -11.46
CA GLY A 189 -12.10 -2.20 -11.81
C GLY A 189 -13.16 -2.42 -12.89
N ALA A 190 -14.25 -1.64 -12.86
CA ALA A 190 -15.33 -1.73 -13.82
C ALA A 190 -14.99 -1.10 -15.19
N VAL A 191 -14.23 0.00 -15.20
CA VAL A 191 -13.98 0.78 -16.43
C VAL A 191 -12.65 0.49 -17.11
N ARG A 192 -11.65 -0.05 -16.40
CA ARG A 192 -10.28 -0.24 -16.94
C ARG A 192 -10.25 -1.05 -18.24
N ALA A 193 -11.07 -2.08 -18.38
CA ALA A 193 -11.07 -2.93 -19.58
C ALA A 193 -11.60 -2.24 -20.85
N VAL A 194 -12.29 -1.10 -20.69
CA VAL A 194 -12.87 -0.32 -21.79
C VAL A 194 -12.27 1.10 -21.87
N ALA A 195 -11.33 1.43 -20.98
CA ALA A 195 -10.66 2.72 -20.98
C ALA A 195 -9.76 2.86 -22.21
N ALA A 196 -9.80 4.03 -22.84
CA ALA A 196 -8.84 4.37 -23.88
C ALA A 196 -7.42 4.45 -23.29
N GLU A 197 -6.39 4.16 -24.08
CA GLU A 197 -4.99 4.20 -23.63
C GLU A 197 -4.56 5.59 -23.13
N SER A 198 -5.17 6.66 -23.69
CA SER A 198 -4.92 8.04 -23.28
C SER A 198 -5.70 8.46 -22.02
N SER A 199 -6.52 7.57 -21.44
CA SER A 199 -7.30 7.87 -20.24
C SER A 199 -6.50 7.55 -18.98
N LEU A 200 -6.64 8.38 -17.94
CA LEU A 200 -6.10 8.09 -16.60
C LEU A 200 -6.52 6.71 -16.06
N TRP A 201 -7.70 6.21 -16.45
CA TRP A 201 -8.17 4.88 -16.06
C TRP A 201 -7.25 3.74 -16.54
N ALA A 202 -6.53 3.94 -17.65
CA ALA A 202 -5.54 2.99 -18.16
C ALA A 202 -4.31 2.86 -17.24
N LEU A 203 -4.07 3.85 -16.37
CA LEU A 203 -2.96 3.85 -15.41
C LEU A 203 -3.28 3.10 -14.11
N THR A 204 -4.51 2.58 -13.95
CA THR A 204 -4.90 1.83 -12.76
C THR A 204 -4.43 0.38 -12.81
N ARG A 205 -4.01 -0.17 -11.66
CA ARG A 205 -3.61 -1.57 -11.52
C ARG A 205 -4.79 -2.43 -11.07
N PRO A 206 -4.98 -3.64 -11.62
CA PRO A 206 -6.00 -4.56 -11.13
C PRO A 206 -5.69 -5.01 -9.70
N LEU A 207 -6.74 -5.19 -8.91
CA LEU A 207 -6.63 -5.74 -7.55
C LEU A 207 -6.74 -7.27 -7.57
N HIS A 208 -5.98 -7.88 -6.67
CA HIS A 208 -6.18 -9.24 -6.20
C HIS A 208 -7.47 -9.30 -5.37
N VAL A 209 -8.11 -10.48 -5.29
CA VAL A 209 -9.37 -10.67 -4.55
C VAL A 209 -9.27 -10.35 -3.06
N LEU A 210 -8.06 -10.36 -2.50
CA LEU A 210 -7.80 -9.93 -1.13
C LEU A 210 -7.68 -8.41 -0.94
N GLY A 211 -7.82 -7.63 -2.02
CA GLY A 211 -7.88 -6.16 -1.98
C GLY A 211 -6.51 -5.46 -2.04
N THR A 212 -5.48 -6.11 -2.57
CA THR A 212 -4.17 -5.49 -2.85
C THR A 212 -3.85 -5.59 -4.34
N PRO A 213 -2.99 -4.72 -4.90
CA PRO A 213 -2.63 -4.79 -6.31
C PRO A 213 -2.11 -6.17 -6.72
N ARG A 214 -2.43 -6.57 -7.94
CA ARG A 214 -1.85 -7.77 -8.57
C ARG A 214 -0.38 -7.53 -8.87
N LEU A 215 0.39 -8.61 -8.85
CA LEU A 215 1.79 -8.60 -9.22
C LEU A 215 1.95 -8.13 -10.67
N ALA A 216 2.82 -7.14 -10.88
CA ALA A 216 3.18 -6.67 -12.21
C ALA A 216 4.37 -7.47 -12.77
N GLY A 217 4.37 -7.76 -14.07
CA GLY A 217 5.56 -8.28 -14.78
C GLY A 217 5.94 -9.75 -14.51
N ARG A 218 5.08 -10.55 -13.87
CA ARG A 218 5.23 -12.01 -13.79
C ARG A 218 3.96 -12.69 -14.25
N ASP A 219 3.81 -12.79 -15.56
CA ASP A 219 2.68 -13.46 -16.17
C ASP A 219 2.63 -14.92 -15.70
N GLY A 220 1.48 -15.31 -15.12
CA GLY A 220 1.22 -16.68 -14.70
C GLY A 220 1.55 -17.01 -13.24
N ALA A 221 2.11 -16.10 -12.43
CA ALA A 221 2.25 -16.35 -10.99
C ALA A 221 0.87 -16.43 -10.32
N ARG A 222 0.62 -17.49 -9.53
CA ARG A 222 -0.67 -17.74 -8.87
C ARG A 222 -0.53 -17.82 -7.36
N CYS A 223 -1.65 -17.69 -6.65
CA CYS A 223 -1.68 -17.90 -5.21
C CYS A 223 -1.24 -19.32 -4.79
N GLY A 224 -1.45 -20.33 -5.64
CA GLY A 224 -0.98 -21.70 -5.42
C GLY A 224 0.53 -21.86 -5.38
N ASP A 225 1.27 -20.95 -6.02
CA ASP A 225 2.74 -20.99 -6.07
C ASP A 225 3.38 -20.08 -4.99
N CYS A 226 2.55 -19.50 -4.12
CA CYS A 226 2.97 -18.51 -3.14
C CYS A 226 3.32 -19.17 -1.80
N ALA A 227 4.52 -18.91 -1.28
CA ALA A 227 4.97 -19.40 0.02
C ALA A 227 4.06 -18.96 1.18
N TRP A 228 3.36 -17.83 1.03
CA TRP A 228 2.42 -17.33 2.04
C TRP A 228 1.09 -18.12 2.09
N GLN A 229 0.86 -19.04 1.16
CA GLN A 229 -0.35 -19.86 1.11
C GLN A 229 -0.28 -21.00 2.13
N HIS A 230 -1.42 -21.32 2.74
CA HIS A 230 -1.59 -22.50 3.59
C HIS A 230 -3.06 -22.97 3.61
N ARG A 231 -3.32 -24.08 4.28
CA ARG A 231 -4.66 -24.64 4.49
C ARG A 231 -5.08 -24.77 5.96
N ASP A 232 -4.20 -24.43 6.90
CA ASP A 232 -4.52 -24.49 8.32
C ASP A 232 -5.69 -23.54 8.69
N GLY A 233 -6.69 -24.05 9.40
CA GLY A 233 -7.81 -23.26 9.94
C GLY A 233 -9.19 -23.91 9.75
N PRO A 234 -10.28 -23.21 10.09
CA PRO A 234 -11.63 -23.71 9.88
C PRO A 234 -11.93 -23.86 8.38
N GLY A 235 -12.23 -25.09 7.96
CA GLY A 235 -12.53 -25.47 6.58
C GLY A 235 -11.29 -25.70 5.71
N ASP A 236 -11.43 -26.44 4.62
CA ASP A 236 -10.34 -26.82 3.68
C ASP A 236 -9.97 -25.72 2.66
N ALA A 237 -10.44 -24.49 2.87
CA ALA A 237 -10.19 -23.38 1.95
C ALA A 237 -8.74 -22.89 2.05
N PRO A 238 -8.07 -22.59 0.91
CA PRO A 238 -6.73 -22.02 0.95
C PRO A 238 -6.76 -20.62 1.55
N ARG A 239 -5.72 -20.28 2.31
CA ARG A 239 -5.59 -19.02 3.07
C ARG A 239 -4.24 -18.38 2.80
N CYS A 240 -4.13 -17.09 3.08
CA CYS A 240 -2.90 -16.34 2.90
C CYS A 240 -2.47 -15.64 4.20
N ARG A 241 -1.32 -16.04 4.76
CA ARG A 241 -0.76 -15.45 5.99
C ARG A 241 -0.44 -13.97 5.81
N GLN A 242 -0.04 -13.57 4.60
CA GLN A 242 0.29 -12.17 4.27
C GLN A 242 -0.90 -11.20 4.36
N HIS A 243 -2.13 -11.75 4.37
CA HIS A 243 -3.37 -11.00 4.50
C HIS A 243 -4.13 -11.34 5.79
N GLY A 244 -3.43 -11.79 6.84
CA GLY A 244 -4.05 -12.12 8.12
C GLY A 244 -4.99 -13.33 8.02
N ASP A 245 -4.50 -14.40 7.39
CA ASP A 245 -5.17 -15.70 7.24
C ASP A 245 -6.54 -15.65 6.52
N ARG A 246 -6.75 -14.61 5.71
CA ARG A 246 -7.94 -14.49 4.85
C ARG A 246 -7.97 -15.62 3.82
N ALA A 247 -9.15 -16.17 3.62
CA ALA A 247 -9.41 -17.20 2.62
C ALA A 247 -9.24 -16.62 1.20
N VAL A 248 -8.62 -17.42 0.34
CA VAL A 248 -8.53 -17.18 -1.10
C VAL A 248 -9.57 -18.08 -1.77
N PRO A 249 -10.41 -17.57 -2.70
CA PRO A 249 -11.42 -18.40 -3.37
C PRO A 249 -10.82 -19.55 -4.19
N SER A 250 -9.66 -19.33 -4.81
CA SER A 250 -8.97 -20.34 -5.62
C SER A 250 -7.45 -20.19 -5.52
N LEU A 251 -6.74 -21.32 -5.63
CA LEU A 251 -5.28 -21.31 -5.79
C LEU A 251 -4.85 -20.82 -7.18
N ASP A 252 -5.77 -20.81 -8.14
CA ASP A 252 -5.52 -20.29 -9.49
C ASP A 252 -5.61 -18.76 -9.58
N GLU A 253 -5.99 -18.08 -8.50
CA GLU A 253 -6.05 -16.62 -8.46
C GLU A 253 -4.68 -16.02 -8.83
N PRO A 254 -4.65 -14.98 -9.68
CA PRO A 254 -3.42 -14.27 -10.01
C PRO A 254 -2.75 -13.72 -8.76
N ALA A 255 -1.44 -13.89 -8.64
CA ALA A 255 -0.72 -13.48 -7.45
C ALA A 255 -0.79 -11.97 -7.18
N CYS A 256 -0.81 -11.58 -5.90
CA CYS A 256 -0.70 -10.18 -5.50
C CYS A 256 0.77 -9.71 -5.53
N GLU A 257 1.00 -8.41 -5.45
CA GLU A 257 2.36 -7.82 -5.43
C GLU A 257 3.23 -8.28 -4.25
N ARG A 258 2.65 -8.95 -3.26
CA ARG A 258 3.34 -9.55 -2.11
C ARG A 258 3.67 -11.02 -2.31
N PHE A 259 3.55 -11.50 -3.54
CA PHE A 259 3.92 -12.85 -3.92
C PHE A 259 5.35 -13.16 -3.51
N GLU A 260 5.50 -14.30 -2.85
CA GLU A 260 6.78 -14.91 -2.54
C GLU A 260 6.74 -16.29 -3.18
N PRO A 261 7.65 -16.65 -4.11
CA PRO A 261 7.66 -18.00 -4.64
C PRO A 261 7.91 -19.01 -3.51
N THR A 262 7.29 -20.18 -3.56
CA THR A 262 7.73 -21.30 -2.72
C THR A 262 9.20 -21.60 -2.95
N PHE A 263 9.93 -21.96 -1.90
CA PHE A 263 11.36 -22.22 -1.98
C PHE A 263 11.77 -23.43 -1.15
N ASP A 264 12.86 -24.07 -1.55
CA ASP A 264 13.38 -25.29 -0.95
C ASP A 264 14.54 -25.05 0.06
N ARG A 265 15.19 -26.14 0.49
CA ARG A 265 16.29 -26.09 1.45
C ARG A 265 17.55 -25.42 0.89
N ASP A 266 17.83 -25.54 -0.40
CA ASP A 266 19.00 -24.90 -0.99
C ASP A 266 18.79 -23.39 -1.12
N GLU A 267 17.58 -22.96 -1.48
CA GLU A 267 17.21 -21.54 -1.46
C GLU A 267 17.16 -20.98 -0.04
N CYS A 268 16.71 -21.77 0.93
CA CYS A 268 16.81 -21.45 2.35
C CYS A 268 18.26 -21.17 2.76
N ALA A 269 19.21 -22.05 2.38
CA ALA A 269 20.64 -21.86 2.66
C ALA A 269 21.21 -20.59 2.02
N ARG A 270 20.67 -20.13 0.88
CA ARG A 270 21.10 -18.86 0.26
C ARG A 270 20.64 -17.65 1.07
N CYS A 271 19.40 -17.66 1.58
CA CYS A 271 18.88 -16.51 2.32
C CYS A 271 19.32 -16.48 3.79
N GLY A 272 19.37 -17.66 4.42
CA GLY A 272 19.71 -17.87 5.82
C GLY A 272 18.91 -17.02 6.80
N ALA A 273 17.69 -16.59 6.45
CA ALA A 273 16.98 -15.52 7.15
C ALA A 273 16.91 -15.76 8.68
N CYS A 274 16.49 -16.96 9.09
CA CYS A 274 16.42 -17.35 10.50
C CYS A 274 17.78 -17.60 11.15
N CYS A 275 18.82 -17.97 10.38
CA CYS A 275 20.16 -18.24 10.90
C CYS A 275 21.05 -16.98 10.98
N ARG A 276 20.71 -15.92 10.24
CA ARG A 276 21.33 -14.59 10.30
C ARG A 276 20.58 -13.67 11.28
N GLN A 277 20.52 -12.39 11.00
CA GLN A 277 20.08 -11.31 11.88
C GLN A 277 18.57 -11.25 12.19
N ALA A 278 17.72 -12.22 11.78
CA ALA A 278 16.27 -12.13 12.03
C ALA A 278 15.88 -12.30 13.51
N PHE A 279 16.72 -13.01 14.27
CA PHE A 279 16.49 -13.34 15.67
C PHE A 279 17.76 -13.08 16.50
N HIS A 280 17.57 -12.78 17.78
CA HIS A 280 18.65 -12.42 18.70
C HIS A 280 19.27 -13.63 19.41
N LEU A 281 18.50 -14.70 19.63
CA LEU A 281 18.96 -15.93 20.26
C LEU A 281 18.23 -17.16 19.71
N VAL A 282 18.77 -18.35 19.99
CA VAL A 282 18.11 -19.64 19.74
C VAL A 282 18.02 -20.38 21.07
N PRO A 283 16.83 -20.53 21.68
CA PRO A 283 16.67 -21.27 22.91
C PRO A 283 17.05 -22.74 22.71
N VAL A 284 17.69 -23.33 23.71
CA VAL A 284 18.14 -24.73 23.73
C VAL A 284 17.67 -25.36 25.04
N ASP A 285 17.02 -26.52 24.94
CA ASP A 285 16.65 -27.31 26.13
C ASP A 285 17.89 -27.98 26.73
N GLU A 286 17.90 -28.21 28.06
CA GLU A 286 19.05 -28.78 28.77
C GLU A 286 19.47 -30.16 28.26
N ASP A 287 18.51 -30.95 27.77
CA ASP A 287 18.71 -32.30 27.23
C ASP A 287 18.92 -32.34 25.72
N ALA A 288 18.97 -31.19 25.04
CA ALA A 288 19.16 -31.15 23.59
C ALA A 288 20.52 -31.76 23.20
N PRO A 289 20.59 -32.60 22.14
CA PRO A 289 21.83 -33.24 21.71
C PRO A 289 22.99 -32.25 21.49
N LEU A 290 22.69 -31.03 21.08
CA LEU A 290 23.66 -29.94 20.92
C LEU A 290 24.43 -29.65 22.20
N VAL A 291 23.77 -29.64 23.36
CA VAL A 291 24.39 -29.27 24.66
C VAL A 291 25.50 -30.25 25.02
N SER A 292 25.25 -31.55 24.81
CA SER A 292 26.23 -32.60 25.10
C SER A 292 27.34 -32.71 24.05
N ALA A 293 27.00 -32.57 22.77
CA ALA A 293 27.93 -32.78 21.67
C ALA A 293 28.80 -31.55 21.36
N HIS A 294 28.26 -30.35 21.57
CA HIS A 294 28.89 -29.07 21.25
C HIS A 294 28.65 -28.01 22.36
N PRO A 295 29.11 -28.24 23.60
CA PRO A 295 28.94 -27.28 24.69
C PRO A 295 29.60 -25.92 24.39
N GLU A 296 30.61 -25.86 23.52
CA GLU A 296 31.24 -24.61 23.06
C GLU A 296 30.33 -23.71 22.22
N LEU A 297 29.22 -24.26 21.71
CA LEU A 297 28.20 -23.52 20.95
C LEU A 297 27.06 -23.00 21.83
N VAL A 298 27.05 -23.32 23.12
CA VAL A 298 25.94 -23.00 24.02
C VAL A 298 26.42 -21.99 25.07
N ALA A 299 25.63 -20.93 25.25
CA ALA A 299 25.77 -19.97 26.33
C ALA A 299 24.61 -20.12 27.32
N ALA A 300 24.84 -19.66 28.55
CA ALA A 300 23.84 -19.64 29.61
C ALA A 300 23.76 -18.22 30.17
N ASP A 301 22.54 -17.70 30.32
CA ASP A 301 22.25 -16.45 31.02
C ASP A 301 20.98 -16.59 31.88
N ASP A 302 20.46 -15.48 32.38
CA ASP A 302 19.24 -15.45 33.22
C ASP A 302 17.97 -15.95 32.48
N HIS A 303 18.02 -16.13 31.16
CA HIS A 303 16.93 -16.66 30.33
C HIS A 303 17.12 -18.13 29.93
N GLY A 304 18.18 -18.78 30.40
CA GLY A 304 18.46 -20.20 30.16
C GLY A 304 19.52 -20.45 29.10
N LEU A 305 19.57 -21.69 28.60
CA LEU A 305 20.55 -22.11 27.60
C LEU A 305 20.15 -21.63 26.20
N HIS A 306 21.12 -21.14 25.44
CA HIS A 306 20.89 -20.67 24.09
C HIS A 306 22.14 -20.75 23.20
N VAL A 307 21.94 -20.76 21.87
CA VAL A 307 23.04 -20.57 20.91
C VAL A 307 23.24 -19.07 20.69
N PRO A 308 24.42 -18.50 20.98
CA PRO A 308 24.67 -17.07 20.85
C PRO A 308 24.74 -16.65 19.38
N ARG A 309 24.52 -15.36 19.14
CA ARG A 309 24.50 -14.76 17.80
C ARG A 309 25.44 -13.55 17.65
N PRO A 310 26.77 -13.74 17.74
CA PRO A 310 27.71 -12.63 17.59
C PRO A 310 27.55 -11.95 16.22
N GLY A 311 27.43 -10.62 16.21
CA GLY A 311 27.18 -9.85 14.98
C GLY A 311 25.84 -10.17 14.29
N GLY A 312 24.92 -10.82 15.02
CA GLY A 312 23.62 -11.26 14.50
C GLY A 312 23.65 -12.58 13.73
N PHE A 313 24.75 -13.34 13.74
CA PHE A 313 24.86 -14.63 13.06
C PHE A 313 24.93 -15.77 14.06
N CYS A 314 24.18 -16.85 13.84
CA CYS A 314 24.22 -18.04 14.68
C CYS A 314 25.65 -18.61 14.77
N ALA A 315 26.13 -18.87 15.99
CA ALA A 315 27.46 -19.42 16.24
C ALA A 315 27.70 -20.80 15.59
N ALA A 316 26.62 -21.53 15.29
CA ALA A 316 26.66 -22.82 14.61
C ALA A 316 26.80 -22.73 13.07
N LEU A 317 26.85 -21.52 12.49
CA LEU A 317 27.04 -21.35 11.05
C LEU A 317 28.47 -21.71 10.61
N GLU A 318 28.60 -22.30 9.43
CA GLU A 318 29.89 -22.53 8.78
C GLU A 318 30.64 -21.22 8.47
N ALA A 319 29.89 -20.20 8.04
CA ALA A 319 30.40 -18.86 7.78
C ALA A 319 29.30 -17.79 7.98
N PRO A 320 29.66 -16.53 8.26
CA PRO A 320 28.71 -15.41 8.31
C PRO A 320 28.33 -14.90 6.90
N CYS A 321 28.45 -15.74 5.87
CA CYS A 321 28.09 -15.42 4.49
C CYS A 321 27.36 -16.60 3.83
N ALA A 322 26.66 -16.31 2.73
CA ALA A 322 25.94 -17.34 1.99
C ALA A 322 26.94 -18.33 1.34
N PRO A 323 26.63 -19.64 1.30
CA PRO A 323 25.42 -20.27 1.85
C PRO A 323 25.48 -20.42 3.38
N TYR A 324 24.41 -20.02 4.05
CA TYR A 324 24.24 -20.10 5.50
C TYR A 324 23.90 -21.52 5.94
N ARG A 325 24.92 -22.39 6.00
CA ARG A 325 24.77 -23.79 6.41
C ARG A 325 25.15 -23.96 7.87
N CYS A 326 24.36 -24.76 8.59
CA CYS A 326 24.63 -25.11 9.98
C CYS A 326 25.64 -26.26 10.01
N ARG A 327 26.79 -26.04 10.68
CA ARG A 327 27.86 -27.04 10.80
C ARG A 327 27.48 -28.25 11.67
N VAL A 328 26.40 -28.12 12.44
CA VAL A 328 25.84 -29.14 13.34
C VAL A 328 24.37 -29.44 13.03
N TYR A 329 23.97 -29.36 11.76
CA TYR A 329 22.57 -29.47 11.33
C TYR A 329 21.80 -30.67 11.93
N PRO A 330 22.36 -31.90 12.04
CA PRO A 330 21.65 -33.04 12.64
C PRO A 330 21.38 -32.91 14.15
N LEU A 331 22.09 -32.01 14.84
CA LEU A 331 22.03 -31.81 16.28
C LEU A 331 21.29 -30.52 16.64
N ARG A 332 20.59 -29.89 15.68
CA ARG A 332 19.88 -28.64 15.89
C ARG A 332 18.86 -28.77 17.04
N PRO A 333 18.69 -27.73 17.88
CA PRO A 333 17.69 -27.74 18.94
C PRO A 333 16.28 -27.74 18.34
N THR A 334 15.27 -28.12 19.14
CA THR A 334 13.85 -28.15 18.76
C THR A 334 13.39 -26.83 18.12
N SER A 335 13.82 -25.70 18.68
CA SER A 335 13.54 -24.36 18.16
C SER A 335 14.01 -24.12 16.71
N CYS A 336 15.03 -24.86 16.25
CA CYS A 336 15.50 -24.86 14.88
C CYS A 336 14.95 -26.03 14.05
N ASP A 337 14.64 -27.17 14.67
CA ASP A 337 14.12 -28.35 13.98
C ASP A 337 12.68 -28.16 13.52
N ASP A 338 11.85 -27.56 14.37
CA ASP A 338 10.45 -27.24 14.08
C ASP A 338 10.30 -26.09 13.08
N PHE A 339 11.42 -25.48 12.68
CA PHE A 339 11.44 -24.32 11.82
C PHE A 339 11.25 -24.71 10.34
N GLU A 340 10.00 -24.91 9.94
CA GLU A 340 9.63 -25.30 8.58
C GLU A 340 10.08 -24.28 7.52
N VAL A 341 10.72 -24.76 6.46
CA VAL A 341 11.08 -23.94 5.28
C VAL A 341 9.81 -23.45 4.61
N ALA A 342 9.73 -22.14 4.33
CA ALA A 342 8.51 -21.48 3.88
C ALA A 342 7.31 -21.56 4.86
N GLY A 343 7.54 -22.03 6.09
CA GLY A 343 6.58 -21.94 7.19
C GLY A 343 6.43 -20.51 7.72
N ALA A 344 5.48 -20.30 8.62
CA ALA A 344 5.14 -18.96 9.14
C ALA A 344 6.35 -18.22 9.74
N SER A 345 7.13 -18.88 10.60
CA SER A 345 8.32 -18.30 11.23
C SER A 345 9.44 -17.97 10.22
N CYS A 346 9.57 -18.78 9.16
CA CYS A 346 10.52 -18.53 8.08
C CYS A 346 10.19 -17.26 7.29
N LEU A 347 8.92 -17.11 6.94
CA LEU A 347 8.48 -15.95 6.19
C LEU A 347 8.51 -14.66 7.04
N ASP A 348 8.22 -14.75 8.34
CA ASP A 348 8.42 -13.63 9.28
C ASP A 348 9.91 -13.22 9.36
N ALA A 349 10.82 -14.19 9.48
CA ALA A 349 12.25 -13.92 9.48
C ALA A 349 12.71 -13.21 8.19
N ARG A 350 12.20 -13.63 7.02
CA ARG A 350 12.49 -12.97 5.75
C ARG A 350 11.95 -11.54 5.70
N GLN A 351 10.75 -11.28 6.22
CA GLN A 351 10.20 -9.94 6.32
C GLN A 351 11.04 -9.02 7.21
N ARG A 352 11.46 -9.48 8.39
CA ARG A 352 12.34 -8.71 9.30
C ARG A 352 13.63 -8.25 8.63
N LEU A 353 14.11 -9.03 7.68
CA LEU A 353 15.34 -8.78 6.95
C LEU A 353 15.16 -8.12 5.58
N GLY A 354 13.93 -7.73 5.22
CA GLY A 354 13.62 -7.10 3.93
C GLY A 354 13.74 -8.04 2.73
N LEU A 355 13.78 -9.36 2.94
CA LEU A 355 13.87 -10.36 1.87
C LEU A 355 12.51 -10.71 1.26
N SER A 356 11.43 -10.45 2.01
CA SER A 356 10.05 -10.65 1.57
C SER A 356 9.28 -9.35 1.75
N ALA A 357 8.33 -9.09 0.83
CA ALA A 357 7.46 -7.93 0.91
C ALA A 357 6.73 -7.89 2.26
N ARG A 358 6.75 -6.74 2.93
CA ARG A 358 6.06 -6.54 4.21
C ARG A 358 4.60 -6.16 3.99
N ASN A 359 3.77 -6.42 5.00
CA ASN A 359 2.48 -5.76 5.11
C ASN A 359 2.65 -4.51 6.00
N PRO A 360 2.73 -3.29 5.42
CA PRO A 360 2.97 -2.06 6.19
C PRO A 360 1.90 -1.73 7.24
N PHE A 361 0.77 -2.45 7.28
CA PHE A 361 -0.36 -2.12 8.16
C PHE A 361 -0.88 -3.26 9.03
N LEU A 362 -0.27 -4.46 8.98
CA LEU A 362 -0.50 -5.51 10.00
C LEU A 362 0.37 -5.33 11.25
N GLN A 363 1.14 -4.24 11.35
CA GLN A 363 1.71 -3.80 12.61
C GLN A 363 0.58 -3.37 13.56
N ARG A 364 -0.01 -4.35 14.25
CA ARG A 364 -0.83 -4.10 15.43
C ARG A 364 0.01 -3.69 16.64
N PHE A 365 1.32 -3.90 16.61
CA PHE A 365 2.24 -3.59 17.70
C PHE A 365 3.63 -3.30 17.11
N PHE A 366 4.37 -2.37 17.73
CA PHE A 366 5.70 -1.87 17.36
C PHE A 366 5.75 -0.67 16.41
N PHE A 367 5.18 0.45 16.87
CA PHE A 367 5.89 1.74 16.93
C PHE A 367 5.85 2.25 18.36
#